data_AF-A0A5H6ZTH9-F1
#
_entry.id   AF-A0A5H6ZTH9-F1
#
_cell.length_a   1.000
_cell.length_b   1.000
_cell.length_c   1.000
_cell.angle_alpha   90.00
_cell.angle_beta   90.00
_cell.angle_gamma   90.00
#
_symmetry.space_group_name_H-M   'P 1'
#
loop_
_entity.id
_entity.type
_entity.pdbx_description
1 polymer ?
#
loop_
_entity_poly.entity_id
_entity_poly.type
_entity_poly.pdbx_seq_one_letter_code
_entity_poly.pdbx_strand_id
1 'polypeptide(L)'
;MNNELHFVRQLAREFRRPDWRRMLDEMSSTELSEWADFFRENSFSDALLDAEFSTLKAQVFMLVTGKEIDAADFSLLTLPGAVQSMTEQDLLEVAVGIPGGVRFEPESR
;
A
#
# COMPACT_ATOMS: atom_id res chain seq x y z
N MET A 1 8.18 32.36 7.11
CA MET A 1 9.12 31.96 6.05
C MET A 1 9.54 30.49 6.09
N ASN A 2 10.04 29.92 7.21
CA ASN A 2 10.44 28.49 7.21
C ASN A 2 9.28 27.49 7.06
N ASN A 3 8.07 27.82 7.52
CA ASN A 3 6.91 26.91 7.47
C ASN A 3 6.37 26.72 6.05
N GLU A 4 6.38 27.76 5.21
CA GLU A 4 5.91 27.69 3.82
C GLU A 4 6.82 26.79 2.98
N LEU A 5 8.14 26.95 3.12
CA LEU A 5 9.13 26.10 2.46
C LEU A 5 9.00 24.62 2.88
N HIS A 6 8.66 24.36 4.14
CA HIS A 6 8.41 23.00 4.62
C HIS A 6 7.13 22.43 3.99
N PHE A 7 6.04 23.21 3.97
CA PHE A 7 4.78 22.82 3.33
C PHE A 7 4.97 22.48 1.85
N VAL A 8 5.65 23.34 1.10
CA VAL A 8 5.90 23.13 -0.34
C VAL A 8 6.70 21.86 -0.61
N ARG A 9 7.70 21.57 0.22
CA ARG A 9 8.48 20.32 0.10
C ARG A 9 7.63 19.09 0.44
N GLN A 10 6.75 19.20 1.43
CA GLN A 10 5.80 18.14 1.73
C GLN A 10 4.83 17.92 0.57
N LEU A 11 4.25 19.01 0.06
CA LEU A 11 3.37 18.98 -1.11
C LEU A 11 4.04 18.28 -2.30
N ALA A 12 5.29 18.64 -2.61
CA ALA A 12 6.05 18.00 -3.69
C ALA A 12 6.26 16.49 -3.46
N ARG A 13 6.47 16.05 -2.20
CA ARG A 13 6.57 14.62 -1.85
C ARG A 13 5.25 13.89 -2.09
N GLU A 14 4.11 14.52 -1.77
CA GLU A 14 2.79 13.95 -2.03
C GLU A 14 2.54 13.77 -3.54
N PHE A 15 2.93 14.75 -4.36
CA PHE A 15 2.92 14.63 -5.83
C PHE A 15 3.99 13.70 -6.40
N ARG A 16 4.83 13.08 -5.55
CA ARG A 16 5.99 12.26 -5.96
C ARG A 16 6.95 12.99 -6.91
N ARG A 17 7.04 14.32 -6.79
CA ARG A 17 7.90 15.20 -7.58
C ARG A 17 9.09 15.69 -6.76
N PRO A 18 10.34 15.44 -7.19
CA PRO A 18 11.52 15.98 -6.51
C PRO A 18 11.77 17.47 -6.84
N ASP A 19 11.17 17.98 -7.91
CA ASP A 19 11.37 19.31 -8.49
C ASP A 19 10.40 20.37 -7.94
N TRP A 20 10.35 20.53 -6.61
CA TRP A 20 9.39 21.41 -5.92
C TRP A 20 9.39 22.87 -6.41
N ARG A 21 10.54 23.40 -6.88
CA ARG A 21 10.64 24.77 -7.43
C ARG A 21 9.88 24.91 -8.75
N ARG A 22 10.03 23.93 -9.63
CA ARG A 22 9.35 23.92 -10.93
C ARG A 22 7.87 23.63 -10.76
N MET A 23 7.53 22.72 -9.85
CA MET A 23 6.13 22.49 -9.45
C MET A 23 5.47 23.79 -8.95
N LEU A 24 6.16 24.60 -8.14
CA LEU A 24 5.65 25.89 -7.69
C LEU A 24 5.49 26.90 -8.82
N ASP A 25 6.43 26.95 -9.77
CA ASP A 25 6.37 27.87 -10.91
C ASP A 25 5.21 27.54 -11.87
N GLU A 26 4.84 26.27 -11.93
CA GLU A 26 3.69 25.75 -12.69
C GLU A 26 2.35 25.98 -11.95
N MET A 27 2.38 26.27 -10.64
CA MET A 27 1.20 26.34 -9.78
C MET A 27 0.77 27.78 -9.51
N SER A 28 -0.53 28.04 -9.61
CA SER A 28 -1.06 29.37 -9.26
C SER A 28 -1.08 29.59 -7.74
N SER A 29 -1.04 30.85 -7.29
CA SER A 29 -1.15 31.15 -5.85
C SER A 29 -2.48 30.68 -5.25
N THR A 30 -3.55 30.66 -6.04
CA THR A 30 -4.87 30.17 -5.60
C THR A 30 -4.84 28.66 -5.40
N GLU A 31 -4.31 27.92 -6.38
CA GLU A 31 -4.14 26.47 -6.31
C GLU A 31 -3.27 26.06 -5.12
N LEU A 32 -2.17 26.78 -4.88
CA LEU A 32 -1.33 26.53 -3.71
C LEU A 32 -2.08 26.75 -2.38
N SER A 33 -2.97 27.75 -2.31
CA SER A 33 -3.80 28.00 -1.13
C SER A 33 -4.85 26.90 -0.94
N GLU A 34 -5.47 26.42 -2.02
CA GLU A 34 -6.43 25.32 -1.98
C GLU A 34 -5.77 24.03 -1.46
N TRP A 35 -4.56 23.73 -1.91
CA TRP A 35 -3.79 22.61 -1.34
C TRP A 35 -3.49 22.80 0.14
N ALA A 36 -3.16 24.03 0.56
CA ALA A 36 -2.91 24.31 1.98
C ALA A 36 -4.15 24.11 2.85
N ASP A 37 -5.34 24.46 2.37
CA ASP A 37 -6.59 24.20 3.06
C ASP A 37 -6.95 22.70 3.03
N PHE A 38 -6.74 22.01 1.90
CA PHE A 38 -6.95 20.56 1.79
C PHE A 38 -6.13 19.77 2.81
N PHE A 39 -4.82 20.04 2.94
CA PHE A 39 -3.95 19.34 3.89
C PHE A 39 -4.19 19.72 5.36
N ARG A 40 -4.91 20.83 5.61
CA ARG A 40 -5.38 21.17 6.96
C ARG A 40 -6.46 20.19 7.43
N GLU A 41 -7.31 19.74 6.52
CA GLU A 41 -8.36 18.76 6.81
C GLU A 41 -7.88 17.32 6.62
N ASN A 42 -6.91 17.10 5.71
CA ASN A 42 -6.39 15.78 5.33
C ASN A 42 -4.88 15.71 5.59
N SER A 43 -4.48 15.60 6.86
CA SER A 43 -3.07 15.71 7.27
C SER A 43 -2.23 14.45 7.01
N PHE A 44 -2.85 13.31 6.70
CA PHE A 44 -2.17 12.04 6.47
C PHE A 44 -2.59 11.46 5.13
N SER A 45 -1.64 10.85 4.42
CA SER A 45 -1.95 10.08 3.22
C SER A 45 -2.62 8.76 3.59
N ASP A 46 -3.37 8.19 2.65
CA ASP A 46 -4.05 6.90 2.83
C ASP A 46 -3.07 5.80 3.25
N ALA A 47 -1.84 5.82 2.71
CA ALA A 47 -0.77 4.89 3.09
C ALA A 47 -0.34 5.02 4.56
N LEU A 48 -0.28 6.25 5.09
CA LEU A 48 0.05 6.48 6.50
C LEU A 48 -1.12 6.09 7.40
N LEU A 49 -2.36 6.43 7.00
CA LEU A 49 -3.55 6.03 7.75
C LEU A 49 -3.68 4.50 7.84
N ASP A 50 -3.47 3.81 6.72
CA ASP A 50 -3.54 2.36 6.65
C ASP A 50 -2.45 1.71 7.53
N ALA A 51 -1.22 2.22 7.48
CA ALA A 51 -0.13 1.73 8.34
C ALA A 51 -0.45 1.88 9.84
N GLU A 52 -1.01 3.03 10.25
CA GLU A 52 -1.42 3.28 11.63
C GLU A 52 -2.55 2.35 12.06
N PHE A 53 -3.62 2.24 11.28
CA PHE A 53 -4.76 1.37 11.60
C PHE A 53 -4.36 -0.11 11.63
N SER A 54 -3.49 -0.53 10.74
CA SER A 54 -2.96 -1.89 10.68
C SER A 54 -2.14 -2.23 11.90
N THR A 55 -1.24 -1.33 12.28
CA THR A 55 -0.41 -1.47 13.49
C THR A 55 -1.28 -1.51 14.74
N LEU A 56 -2.26 -0.61 14.85
CA LEU A 56 -3.19 -0.57 15.97
C LEU A 56 -3.98 -1.88 16.09
N LYS A 57 -4.49 -2.42 14.97
CA LYS A 57 -5.23 -3.70 14.95
C LYS A 57 -4.34 -4.86 15.39
N ALA A 58 -3.10 -4.93 14.93
CA ALA A 58 -2.15 -5.96 15.35
C ALA A 58 -1.86 -5.89 16.85
N GLN A 59 -1.69 -4.69 17.40
CA GLN A 59 -1.49 -4.49 18.84
C GLN A 59 -2.72 -4.90 19.67
N VAL A 60 -3.92 -4.52 19.25
CA VAL A 60 -5.17 -4.91 19.92
C VAL A 60 -5.35 -6.44 19.85
N PHE A 61 -5.08 -7.05 18.69
CA PHE A 61 -5.13 -8.50 18.54
C PHE A 61 -4.15 -9.20 19.48
N MET A 62 -2.91 -8.73 19.54
CA MET A 62 -1.89 -9.25 20.45
C MET A 62 -2.32 -9.12 21.91
N LEU A 63 -2.85 -7.97 22.30
CA LEU A 63 -3.31 -7.72 23.66
C LEU A 63 -4.45 -8.65 24.08
N VAL A 64 -5.40 -8.92 23.17
CA VAL A 64 -6.61 -9.73 23.46
C VAL A 64 -6.32 -11.23 23.39
N THR A 65 -5.47 -11.67 22.46
CA THR A 65 -5.26 -13.10 22.18
C THR A 65 -3.95 -13.66 22.73
N GLY A 66 -2.98 -12.79 23.06
CA GLY A 66 -1.62 -13.18 23.42
C GLY A 66 -0.80 -13.73 22.25
N LYS A 67 -1.29 -13.65 21.01
CA LYS A 67 -0.60 -14.13 19.80
C LYS A 67 -0.06 -12.96 18.99
N GLU A 68 1.14 -13.13 18.45
CA GLU A 68 1.71 -12.17 17.51
C GLU A 68 1.18 -12.40 16.10
N ILE A 69 0.97 -11.31 15.38
CA ILE A 69 0.53 -11.26 13.98
C ILE A 69 1.19 -10.03 13.33
N ASP A 70 1.48 -10.10 12.04
CA ASP A 70 2.06 -8.97 11.33
C ASP A 70 1.00 -7.87 11.16
N ALA A 71 1.40 -6.61 11.33
CA ALA A 71 0.55 -5.47 10.99
C ALA A 71 0.15 -5.51 9.51
N ALA A 72 1.03 -6.00 8.63
CA ALA A 72 0.73 -6.15 7.21
C ALA A 72 -0.51 -7.01 6.93
N ASP A 73 -0.88 -7.95 7.81
CA ASP A 73 -2.08 -8.78 7.66
C ASP A 73 -3.39 -7.99 7.83
N PHE A 74 -3.33 -6.81 8.46
CA PHE A 74 -4.47 -5.90 8.64
C PHE A 74 -4.51 -4.74 7.64
N SER A 75 -3.47 -4.63 6.82
CA SER A 75 -3.29 -3.58 5.83
C SER A 75 -4.25 -3.74 4.66
N LEU A 76 -4.86 -2.63 4.24
CA LEU A 76 -5.73 -2.57 3.08
C LEU A 76 -4.95 -2.27 1.80
N LEU A 77 -3.79 -1.62 1.92
CA LEU A 77 -2.99 -1.19 0.78
C LEU A 77 -1.80 -2.13 0.50
N THR A 78 -1.38 -2.91 1.49
CA THR A 78 -0.40 -3.98 1.27
C THR A 78 -1.12 -5.14 0.57
N LEU A 79 -0.69 -5.49 -0.65
CA LEU A 79 -1.14 -6.75 -1.23
C LEU A 79 -0.66 -7.88 -0.31
N PRO A 80 -1.55 -8.82 0.08
CA PRO A 80 -1.11 -10.06 0.73
C PRO A 80 -0.01 -10.65 -0.12
N GLY A 81 1.12 -10.97 0.51
CA GLY A 81 2.42 -11.22 -0.11
C GLY A 81 2.28 -11.86 -1.48
N ALA A 82 2.95 -11.25 -2.47
CA ALA A 82 3.02 -11.67 -3.88
C ALA A 82 2.55 -13.11 -4.00
N VAL A 83 1.38 -13.33 -4.62
CA VAL A 83 0.89 -14.67 -4.96
C VAL A 83 2.13 -15.43 -5.37
N GLN A 84 2.58 -16.38 -4.54
CA GLN A 84 3.81 -17.11 -4.84
C GLN A 84 3.60 -17.56 -6.27
N SER A 85 4.52 -17.24 -7.17
CA SER A 85 4.39 -17.65 -8.56
C SER A 85 4.37 -19.16 -8.52
N MET A 86 3.17 -19.73 -8.43
CA MET A 86 2.96 -21.14 -8.26
C MET A 86 3.39 -21.68 -9.61
N THR A 87 4.51 -22.39 -9.61
CA THR A 87 5.06 -22.91 -10.85
C THR A 87 4.03 -23.86 -11.46
N GLU A 88 4.12 -24.11 -12.76
CA GLU A 88 3.20 -25.05 -13.42
C GLU A 88 3.19 -26.41 -12.72
N GLN A 89 4.32 -26.84 -12.15
CA GLN A 89 4.42 -28.03 -11.30
C GLN A 89 3.58 -27.93 -10.03
N ASP A 90 3.65 -26.82 -9.30
CA ASP A 90 2.89 -26.61 -8.06
C ASP A 90 1.37 -26.60 -8.32
N LEU A 91 0.95 -26.01 -9.46
CA LEU A 91 -0.44 -26.03 -9.91
C LEU A 91 -0.93 -27.45 -10.25
N LEU A 92 -0.07 -28.25 -10.89
CA LEU A 92 -0.38 -29.61 -11.29
C LEU A 92 -0.48 -30.55 -10.07
N GLU A 93 0.37 -30.34 -9.07
CA GLU A 93 0.28 -31.07 -7.79
C GLU A 93 -1.02 -30.76 -7.03
N VAL A 94 -1.42 -29.49 -6.96
CA VAL A 94 -2.70 -29.09 -6.36
C VAL A 94 -3.89 -29.71 -7.10
N ALA A 95 -3.82 -29.78 -8.43
CA ALA A 95 -4.87 -30.38 -9.25
C ALA A 95 -5.03 -31.90 -9.03
N VAL A 96 -3.94 -32.62 -8.72
CA VAL A 96 -3.96 -34.07 -8.41
C VAL A 96 -4.67 -34.36 -7.08
N GLY A 97 -4.69 -33.40 -6.15
CA GLY A 97 -5.37 -33.50 -4.86
C GLY A 97 -6.90 -33.38 -4.93
N ILE A 98 -7.48 -33.05 -6.09
CA ILE A 98 -8.94 -32.89 -6.26
C ILE A 98 -9.55 -34.27 -6.59
N PRO A 99 -10.34 -34.88 -5.69
CA PRO A 99 -10.94 -36.18 -5.96
C PRO A 99 -11.95 -36.07 -7.09
N GLY A 100 -11.64 -36.70 -8.24
CA GLY A 100 -12.47 -36.71 -9.45
C GLY A 100 -11.93 -35.91 -10.65
N GLY A 101 -10.76 -35.27 -10.54
CA GLY A 101 -10.13 -34.52 -11.64
C GLY A 101 -9.47 -35.41 -12.71
N VAL A 102 -9.76 -35.12 -13.98
CA VAL A 102 -9.22 -35.83 -15.16
C VAL A 102 -7.70 -35.62 -15.25
N ARG A 103 -6.96 -36.70 -15.54
CA ARG A 103 -5.50 -36.71 -15.71
C ARG A 103 -5.13 -36.13 -17.08
N PHE A 104 -4.30 -35.10 -17.11
CA PHE A 104 -3.65 -34.66 -18.34
C PHE A 104 -2.41 -35.53 -18.57
N GLU A 105 -2.42 -36.33 -19.63
CA GLU A 105 -1.22 -36.98 -20.15
C GLU A 105 -0.33 -35.92 -20.82
N PRO A 106 1.00 -35.94 -20.64
CA PRO A 106 1.88 -35.14 -21.46
C PRO A 106 1.76 -35.60 -22.91
N GLU A 107 1.66 -34.66 -23.86
CA GLU A 107 1.69 -35.01 -25.28
C GLU A 107 2.97 -35.77 -25.58
N SER A 108 2.79 -37.03 -25.98
CA SER A 108 3.86 -37.85 -26.49
C SER A 108 4.17 -37.38 -27.92
N ARG A 109 5.23 -36.58 -28.09
CA ARG A 109 6.34 -36.84 -29.03
C ARG A 109 7.22 -35.60 -29.27
#